data_AF-A0A7C2AJ38-F1
#
_entry.id   AF-A0A7C2AJ38-F1
#
_cell.length_a   1.000
_cell.length_b   1.000
_cell.length_c   1.000
_cell.angle_alpha   90.00
_cell.angle_beta   90.00
_cell.angle_gamma   90.00
#
_symmetry.space_group_name_H-M   'P 1'
#
loop_
_entity.id
_entity.type
_entity.pdbx_description
1 polymer ?
#
loop_
_entity_poly.entity_id
_entity_poly.type
_entity_poly.pdbx_seq_one_letter_code
_entity_poly.pdbx_strand_id
1 'polypeptide(L)'
;MFKSKERKEIERKIRMRKAKNLVQNYIIKLERLQKRIFNQGKEYAKLGDGRMVKSQASKYLALENRIRQAKKLLLLMEEAEIQRELVGVSASFIQFSKDIVNSIADAPKIKDISKMHVKFEEAMAKVEGMEEVLNTVIDAASEGILSGEEFSEEKIEEVAKLLEGEAGTEESEIDKKIEKKLKDIEEMMKK
;
A
#
# COMPACT_ATOMS: atom_id res chain seq x y z
N MET A 1 0.39 16.50 -29.02
CA MET A 1 0.43 17.71 -28.16
C MET A 1 1.28 17.43 -26.93
N PHE A 2 2.42 18.09 -26.79
CA PHE A 2 3.30 17.93 -25.62
C PHE A 2 2.72 18.71 -24.43
N LYS A 3 2.27 18.00 -23.38
CA LYS A 3 1.91 18.62 -22.09
C LYS A 3 3.17 19.17 -21.41
N SER A 4 3.09 20.33 -20.73
CA SER A 4 4.22 20.86 -19.94
C SER A 4 4.62 19.86 -18.84
N LYS A 5 5.91 19.83 -18.46
CA LYS A 5 6.44 18.95 -17.41
C LYS A 5 5.63 19.07 -16.11
N GLU A 6 5.27 20.30 -15.76
CA GLU A 6 4.46 20.62 -14.58
C GLU A 6 3.04 20.00 -14.64
N ARG A 7 2.39 20.04 -15.81
CA ARG A 7 1.07 19.41 -15.99
C ARG A 7 1.15 17.88 -15.88
N LYS A 8 2.23 17.26 -16.36
CA LYS A 8 2.48 15.82 -16.19
C LYS A 8 2.71 15.47 -14.72
N GLU A 9 3.43 16.30 -13.99
CA GLU A 9 3.68 16.16 -12.54
C GLU A 9 2.35 16.14 -11.75
N ILE A 10 1.47 17.09 -12.05
CA ILE A 10 0.15 17.23 -11.41
C ILE A 10 -0.75 16.02 -11.72
N GLU A 11 -0.86 15.62 -13.00
CA GLU A 11 -1.65 14.45 -13.39
C GLU A 11 -1.16 13.17 -12.72
N ARG A 12 0.15 13.04 -12.52
CA ARG A 12 0.78 11.90 -11.85
C ARG A 12 0.47 11.89 -10.35
N LYS A 13 0.59 13.03 -9.65
CA LYS A 13 0.17 13.15 -8.24
C LYS A 13 -1.30 12.81 -8.05
N ILE A 14 -2.17 13.24 -8.96
CA ILE A 14 -3.60 12.91 -8.93
C ILE A 14 -3.83 11.40 -9.08
N ARG A 15 -3.13 10.75 -10.03
CA ARG A 15 -3.25 9.29 -10.23
C ARG A 15 -2.76 8.51 -9.01
N MET A 16 -1.61 8.87 -8.45
CA MET A 16 -1.07 8.21 -7.26
C MET A 16 -2.01 8.35 -6.07
N ARG A 17 -2.57 9.55 -5.84
CA ARG A 17 -3.58 9.77 -4.80
C ARG A 17 -4.82 8.90 -5.00
N LYS A 18 -5.36 8.85 -6.22
CA LYS A 18 -6.51 8.00 -6.55
C LYS A 18 -6.21 6.52 -6.28
N ALA A 19 -5.04 6.05 -6.69
CA ALA A 19 -4.61 4.69 -6.46
C ALA A 19 -4.50 4.36 -4.96
N LYS A 20 -3.89 5.24 -4.15
CA LYS A 20 -3.81 5.06 -2.69
C LYS A 20 -5.20 4.95 -2.08
N ASN A 21 -6.13 5.80 -2.48
CA ASN A 21 -7.52 5.76 -2.01
C ASN A 21 -8.21 4.44 -2.37
N LEU A 22 -7.95 3.87 -3.56
CA LEU A 22 -8.50 2.58 -3.95
C LEU A 22 -7.98 1.45 -3.06
N VAL A 23 -6.67 1.41 -2.80
CA VAL A 23 -6.05 0.38 -1.95
C VAL A 23 -6.51 0.53 -0.50
N GLN A 24 -6.63 1.75 0.02
CA GLN A 24 -7.20 2.01 1.35
C GLN A 24 -8.65 1.52 1.46
N ASN A 25 -9.49 1.86 0.47
CA ASN A 25 -10.87 1.37 0.42
C ASN A 25 -10.95 -0.16 0.32
N TYR A 26 -10.04 -0.79 -0.41
CA TYR A 26 -9.92 -2.23 -0.49
C TYR A 26 -9.58 -2.85 0.88
N ILE A 27 -8.60 -2.29 1.60
CA ILE A 27 -8.25 -2.73 2.96
C ILE A 27 -9.45 -2.61 3.90
N ILE A 28 -10.18 -1.50 3.88
CA ILE A 28 -11.37 -1.29 4.72
C ILE A 28 -12.43 -2.36 4.42
N LYS A 29 -12.65 -2.69 3.15
CA LYS A 29 -13.60 -3.75 2.75
C LYS A 29 -13.14 -5.12 3.24
N LEU A 30 -11.84 -5.44 3.14
CA LEU A 30 -11.27 -6.68 3.65
C LEU A 30 -11.39 -6.78 5.18
N GLU A 31 -11.08 -5.71 5.92
CA GLU A 31 -11.18 -5.67 7.39
C GLU A 31 -12.63 -5.86 7.86
N ARG A 32 -13.61 -5.24 7.17
CA ARG A 32 -15.04 -5.46 7.43
C ARG A 32 -15.46 -6.91 7.17
N LEU A 33 -14.97 -7.51 6.08
CA LEU A 33 -15.25 -8.91 5.76
C LEU A 33 -14.61 -9.85 6.78
N GLN A 34 -13.38 -9.57 7.19
CA GLN A 34 -12.64 -10.33 8.19
C GLN A 34 -13.38 -10.35 9.52
N LYS A 35 -13.89 -9.20 9.98
CA LYS A 35 -14.73 -9.10 11.17
C LYS A 35 -16.01 -9.94 11.06
N ARG A 36 -16.69 -9.91 9.90
CA ARG A 36 -17.89 -10.73 9.68
C ARG A 36 -17.59 -12.22 9.74
N ILE A 37 -16.49 -12.66 9.14
CA ILE A 37 -16.04 -14.05 9.18
C ILE A 37 -15.70 -14.47 10.60
N PHE A 38 -15.04 -13.60 11.36
CA PHE A 38 -14.73 -13.83 12.77
C PHE A 38 -16.01 -14.04 13.59
N ASN A 39 -16.99 -13.14 13.47
CA ASN A 39 -18.26 -13.26 14.18
C ASN A 39 -19.03 -14.53 13.77
N GLN A 40 -19.04 -14.90 12.48
CA GLN A 40 -19.61 -16.18 12.04
C GLN A 40 -18.89 -17.37 12.68
N GLY A 41 -17.56 -17.34 12.78
CA GLY A 41 -16.78 -18.36 13.48
C GLY A 41 -17.18 -18.50 14.95
N LYS A 42 -17.39 -17.39 15.66
CA LYS A 42 -17.90 -17.40 17.04
C LYS A 42 -19.28 -18.06 17.15
N GLU A 43 -20.19 -17.76 16.21
CA GLU A 43 -21.51 -18.40 16.21
C GLU A 43 -21.41 -19.91 15.96
N TYR A 44 -20.56 -20.36 15.05
CA TYR A 44 -20.30 -21.81 14.87
C TYR A 44 -19.70 -22.46 16.11
N ALA A 45 -18.81 -21.75 16.82
CA ALA A 45 -18.22 -22.23 18.08
C ALA A 45 -19.29 -22.42 19.16
N LYS A 46 -20.23 -21.47 19.31
CA LYS A 46 -21.37 -21.58 20.24
C LYS A 46 -22.27 -22.79 19.92
N LEU A 47 -22.38 -23.15 18.64
CA LEU A 47 -23.15 -24.31 18.18
C LEU A 47 -22.37 -25.64 18.27
N GLY A 48 -21.09 -25.61 18.65
CA GLY A 48 -20.22 -26.80 18.71
C GLY A 48 -19.78 -27.32 17.34
N ASP A 49 -19.94 -26.54 16.27
CA ASP A 49 -19.55 -26.95 14.91
C ASP A 49 -18.08 -26.65 14.63
N GLY A 50 -17.19 -27.47 15.21
CA GLY A 50 -15.74 -27.32 15.07
C GLY A 50 -15.24 -27.37 13.62
N ARG A 51 -15.93 -28.07 12.72
CA ARG A 51 -15.59 -28.09 11.29
C ARG A 51 -15.79 -26.71 10.67
N MET A 52 -16.92 -26.07 10.96
CA MET A 52 -17.19 -24.72 10.47
C MET A 52 -16.30 -23.68 11.14
N VAL A 53 -15.95 -23.84 12.42
CA VAL A 53 -14.96 -22.99 13.10
C VAL A 53 -13.62 -23.01 12.35
N LYS A 54 -13.06 -24.19 12.05
CA LYS A 54 -11.81 -24.34 11.28
C LYS A 54 -11.92 -23.73 9.87
N SER A 55 -13.08 -23.87 9.23
CA SER A 55 -13.33 -23.25 7.92
C SER A 55 -13.30 -21.71 8.00
N GLN A 56 -13.94 -21.11 9.01
CA GLN A 56 -13.92 -19.65 9.19
C GLN A 56 -12.54 -19.14 9.58
N ALA A 57 -11.80 -19.87 10.43
CA ALA A 57 -10.41 -19.56 10.77
C ALA A 57 -9.50 -19.51 9.53
N SER A 58 -9.64 -20.47 8.61
CA SER A 58 -8.91 -20.49 7.34
C SER A 58 -9.20 -19.26 6.48
N LYS A 59 -10.49 -18.88 6.36
CA LYS A 59 -10.90 -17.68 5.62
C LYS A 59 -10.43 -16.39 6.29
N TYR A 60 -10.41 -16.36 7.62
CA TYR A 60 -9.91 -15.23 8.40
C TYR A 60 -8.42 -14.99 8.10
N LEU A 61 -7.60 -16.05 8.12
CA LEU A 61 -6.18 -16.01 7.77
C LEU A 61 -5.94 -15.57 6.32
N ALA A 62 -6.78 -16.05 5.39
CA ALA A 62 -6.75 -15.62 4.00
C ALA A 62 -6.93 -14.11 3.85
N LEU A 63 -7.92 -13.56 4.56
CA LEU A 63 -8.17 -12.12 4.58
C LEU A 63 -7.05 -11.36 5.28
N GLU A 64 -6.51 -11.89 6.37
CA GLU A 64 -5.39 -11.27 7.09
C GLU A 64 -4.14 -11.13 6.21
N ASN A 65 -3.80 -12.19 5.45
CA ASN A 65 -2.69 -12.16 4.52
C ASN A 65 -2.93 -11.13 3.41
N ARG A 66 -4.14 -11.08 2.83
CA ARG A 66 -4.51 -10.09 1.80
C ARG A 66 -4.45 -8.66 2.33
N ILE A 67 -4.91 -8.41 3.56
CA ILE A 67 -4.80 -7.10 4.23
C ILE A 67 -3.32 -6.72 4.37
N ARG A 68 -2.47 -7.66 4.79
CA ARG A 68 -1.02 -7.45 4.94
C ARG A 68 -0.35 -7.12 3.60
N GLN A 69 -0.71 -7.81 2.54
CA GLN A 69 -0.20 -7.55 1.19
C GLN A 69 -0.64 -6.16 0.67
N ALA A 70 -1.91 -5.79 0.85
CA ALA A 70 -2.41 -4.48 0.48
C ALA A 70 -1.75 -3.34 1.28
N LYS A 71 -1.48 -3.55 2.58
CA LYS A 71 -0.71 -2.60 3.40
C LYS A 71 0.73 -2.45 2.91
N LYS A 72 1.39 -3.54 2.51
CA LYS A 72 2.72 -3.48 1.87
C LYS A 72 2.69 -2.68 0.57
N LEU A 73 1.65 -2.86 -0.25
CA LEU A 73 1.49 -2.10 -1.49
C LEU A 73 1.38 -0.59 -1.22
N LEU A 74 0.61 -0.17 -0.20
CA LEU A 74 0.54 1.24 0.20
C LEU A 74 1.91 1.81 0.57
N LEU A 75 2.70 1.06 1.35
CA LEU A 75 4.05 1.47 1.73
C LEU A 75 4.97 1.60 0.52
N LEU A 76 4.89 0.69 -0.45
CA LEU A 76 5.65 0.77 -1.70
C LEU A 76 5.27 2.00 -2.52
N MET A 77 3.99 2.37 -2.55
CA MET A 77 3.52 3.59 -3.21
C MET A 77 4.04 4.86 -2.51
N GLU A 78 4.13 4.86 -1.18
CA GLU A 78 4.77 5.94 -0.41
C GLU A 78 6.27 6.02 -0.67
N GLU A 79 6.96 4.88 -0.68
CA GLU A 79 8.39 4.83 -0.99
C GLU A 79 8.67 5.36 -2.40
N ALA A 80 7.86 5.02 -3.39
CA ALA A 80 7.99 5.54 -4.75
C ALA A 80 7.83 7.07 -4.80
N GLU A 81 6.90 7.65 -4.03
CA GLU A 81 6.75 9.10 -3.92
C GLU A 81 7.97 9.76 -3.26
N ILE A 82 8.49 9.16 -2.18
CA ILE A 82 9.70 9.66 -1.49
C ILE A 82 10.92 9.62 -2.42
N GLN A 83 11.13 8.49 -3.13
CA GLN A 83 12.21 8.36 -4.09
C GLN A 83 12.10 9.40 -5.21
N ARG A 84 10.87 9.68 -5.68
CA ARG A 84 10.61 10.73 -6.67
C ARG A 84 10.96 12.12 -6.16
N GLU A 85 10.54 12.46 -4.95
CA GLU A 85 10.89 13.75 -4.33
C GLU A 85 12.40 13.91 -4.17
N LEU A 86 13.09 12.85 -3.72
CA LEU A 86 14.54 12.83 -3.61
C LEU A 86 15.23 13.07 -4.96
N VAL A 87 14.69 12.49 -6.02
CA VAL A 87 15.16 12.72 -7.39
C VAL A 87 14.90 14.18 -7.82
N GLY A 88 13.74 14.76 -7.53
CA GLY A 88 13.49 16.19 -7.78
C GLY A 88 14.48 17.13 -7.05
N VAL A 89 14.78 16.84 -5.78
CA VAL A 89 15.79 17.57 -5.00
C VAL A 89 17.18 17.42 -5.62
N SER A 90 17.55 16.20 -6.02
CA SER A 90 18.84 15.91 -6.64
C SER A 90 19.02 16.62 -8.00
N ALA A 91 17.95 16.70 -8.81
CA ALA A 91 17.96 17.46 -10.06
C ALA A 91 18.25 18.95 -9.81
N SER A 92 17.59 19.51 -8.80
CA SER A 92 17.74 20.92 -8.42
C SER A 92 19.16 21.21 -7.96
N PHE A 93 19.77 20.29 -7.20
CA PHE A 93 21.16 20.39 -6.77
C PHE A 93 22.15 20.29 -7.94
N ILE A 94 21.94 19.38 -8.90
CA ILE A 94 22.78 19.27 -10.11
C ILE A 94 22.71 20.57 -10.93
N GLN A 95 21.51 21.12 -11.11
CA GLN A 95 21.32 22.36 -11.84
C GLN A 95 22.03 23.53 -11.14
N PHE A 96 21.84 23.67 -9.83
CA PHE A 96 22.55 24.66 -9.02
C PHE A 96 24.08 24.53 -9.12
N SER A 97 24.61 23.30 -9.05
CA SER A 97 26.04 23.03 -9.18
C SER A 97 26.57 23.44 -10.56
N LYS A 98 25.79 23.19 -11.62
CA LYS A 98 26.12 23.63 -12.97
C LYS A 98 26.13 25.15 -13.09
N ASP A 99 25.17 25.84 -12.47
CA ASP A 99 25.09 27.30 -12.49
C ASP A 99 26.27 27.95 -11.74
N ILE A 100 26.72 27.35 -10.63
CA ILE A 100 27.94 27.75 -9.92
C ILE A 100 29.18 27.54 -10.80
N VAL A 101 29.35 26.35 -11.39
CA VAL A 101 30.52 26.08 -12.22
C VAL A 101 30.56 27.00 -13.43
N ASN A 102 29.42 27.25 -14.08
CA ASN A 102 29.34 28.18 -15.20
C ASN A 102 29.60 29.64 -14.80
N SER A 103 29.30 30.02 -13.56
CA SER A 103 29.57 31.39 -13.06
C SER A 103 31.02 31.58 -12.58
N ILE A 104 31.74 30.48 -12.27
CA ILE A 104 33.14 30.51 -11.81
C ILE A 104 34.13 30.21 -12.95
N ALA A 105 33.74 29.47 -13.99
CA ALA A 105 34.68 28.87 -14.92
C ALA A 105 34.65 29.44 -16.35
N ASP A 106 35.72 30.16 -16.68
CA ASP A 106 36.35 30.21 -18.01
C ASP A 106 37.24 28.95 -18.27
N ALA A 107 36.98 27.81 -17.60
CA ALA A 107 37.81 26.60 -17.79
C ALA A 107 37.05 25.25 -17.64
N PRO A 108 37.48 24.20 -18.38
CA PRO A 108 36.64 23.06 -18.71
C PRO A 108 36.93 21.85 -17.82
N LYS A 109 36.02 21.52 -16.90
CA LYS A 109 35.85 20.13 -16.40
C LYS A 109 34.37 19.77 -16.28
N ILE A 110 33.68 19.81 -17.42
CA ILE A 110 32.27 19.45 -17.63
C ILE A 110 32.02 17.93 -17.40
N LYS A 111 33.06 17.10 -17.41
CA LYS A 111 32.96 15.63 -17.49
C LYS A 111 32.31 14.98 -16.26
N ASP A 112 32.50 15.53 -15.06
CA ASP A 112 31.93 14.95 -13.84
C ASP A 112 30.45 15.32 -13.66
N ILE A 113 30.06 16.53 -14.08
CA ILE A 113 28.64 16.97 -14.11
C ILE A 113 27.85 16.16 -15.15
N SER A 114 28.41 15.93 -16.34
CA SER A 114 27.76 15.10 -17.36
C SER A 114 27.54 13.66 -16.89
N LYS A 115 28.48 13.06 -16.15
CA LYS A 115 28.30 11.72 -15.56
C LYS A 115 27.22 11.70 -14.48
N MET A 116 27.13 12.73 -13.64
CA MET A 116 26.05 12.86 -12.65
C MET A 116 24.70 13.01 -13.34
N HIS A 117 24.63 13.73 -14.46
CA HIS A 117 23.40 13.87 -15.25
C HIS A 117 22.92 12.55 -15.84
N VAL A 118 23.82 11.74 -16.43
CA VAL A 118 23.46 10.42 -16.98
C VAL A 118 22.96 9.48 -15.89
N LYS A 119 23.66 9.39 -14.75
CA LYS A 119 23.19 8.57 -13.60
C LYS A 119 21.85 9.04 -13.05
N PHE A 120 21.59 10.34 -13.15
CA PHE A 120 20.32 10.93 -12.75
C PHE A 120 19.18 10.55 -13.71
N GLU A 121 19.42 10.59 -15.02
CA GLU A 121 18.48 10.12 -16.03
C GLU A 121 18.16 8.62 -15.89
N GLU A 122 19.16 7.80 -15.57
CA GLU A 122 18.98 6.37 -15.26
C GLU A 122 18.10 6.16 -14.02
N ALA A 123 18.31 6.94 -12.95
CA ALA A 123 17.48 6.88 -11.74
C ALA A 123 16.03 7.31 -12.03
N MET A 124 15.84 8.34 -12.85
CA MET A 124 14.52 8.80 -13.30
C MET A 124 13.77 7.70 -14.07
N ALA A 125 14.44 7.05 -15.02
CA ALA A 125 13.84 5.97 -15.82
C ALA A 125 13.43 4.77 -14.93
N LYS A 126 14.23 4.44 -13.91
CA LYS A 126 13.91 3.37 -12.96
C LYS A 126 12.66 3.69 -12.13
N VAL A 127 12.53 4.93 -11.64
CA VAL A 127 11.34 5.37 -10.89
C VAL A 127 10.10 5.36 -11.79
N GLU A 128 10.23 5.73 -13.07
CA GLU A 128 9.14 5.63 -14.04
C GLU A 128 8.71 4.18 -14.27
N GLY A 129 9.65 3.24 -14.40
CA GLY A 129 9.34 1.81 -14.54
C GLY A 129 8.67 1.21 -13.30
N MET A 130 9.06 1.62 -12.09
CA MET A 130 8.41 1.17 -10.85
C MET A 130 6.94 1.60 -10.77
N GLU A 131 6.64 2.81 -11.26
CA GLU A 131 5.25 3.29 -11.30
C GLU A 131 4.39 2.57 -12.35
N GLU A 132 4.97 2.18 -13.48
CA GLU A 132 4.25 1.38 -14.48
C GLU A 132 3.87 0.01 -13.92
N VAL A 133 4.81 -0.66 -13.24
CA VAL A 133 4.54 -1.91 -12.51
C VAL A 133 3.47 -1.73 -11.45
N LEU A 134 3.50 -0.63 -10.68
CA LEU A 134 2.46 -0.31 -9.70
C LEU A 134 1.08 -0.17 -10.35
N ASN A 135 0.97 0.50 -11.49
CA ASN A 135 -0.29 0.62 -12.23
C ASN A 135 -0.79 -0.75 -12.69
N THR A 136 0.10 -1.60 -13.23
CA THR A 136 -0.25 -2.97 -13.62
C THR A 136 -0.71 -3.81 -12.43
N VAL A 137 -0.07 -3.68 -11.26
CA VAL A 137 -0.48 -4.39 -10.04
C VAL A 137 -1.84 -3.89 -9.54
N ILE A 138 -2.16 -2.61 -9.70
CA ILE A 138 -3.48 -2.05 -9.35
C ILE A 138 -4.57 -2.60 -10.26
N ASP A 139 -4.30 -2.65 -11.56
CA ASP A 139 -5.23 -3.21 -12.55
C ASP A 139 -5.40 -4.73 -12.31
N ALA A 140 -4.30 -5.44 -12.08
CA ALA A 140 -4.31 -6.85 -11.74
C ALA A 140 -4.94 -7.14 -10.36
N ALA A 141 -4.83 -6.26 -9.37
CA ALA A 141 -5.52 -6.41 -8.08
C ALA A 141 -7.03 -6.18 -8.22
N SER A 142 -7.46 -5.43 -9.24
CA SER A 142 -8.87 -5.30 -9.61
C SER A 142 -9.41 -6.58 -10.26
N GLU A 143 -8.55 -7.35 -10.93
CA GLU A 143 -8.92 -8.60 -11.65
C GLU A 143 -8.62 -9.90 -10.86
N GLY A 144 -7.59 -9.89 -10.00
CA GLY A 144 -6.92 -11.07 -9.42
C GLY A 144 -7.40 -11.52 -8.03
N ILE A 145 -8.53 -11.01 -7.54
CA ILE A 145 -9.13 -11.33 -6.22
C ILE A 145 -9.39 -12.85 -6.00
N LEU A 146 -9.19 -13.71 -7.01
CA LEU A 146 -9.62 -15.12 -7.02
C LEU A 146 -8.56 -16.20 -6.72
N SER A 147 -7.27 -15.90 -6.62
CA SER A 147 -6.27 -16.94 -6.27
C SER A 147 -5.80 -16.80 -4.82
N GLY A 148 -5.90 -17.89 -4.04
CA GLY A 148 -5.48 -17.94 -2.65
C GLY A 148 -4.53 -19.11 -2.45
N GLU A 149 -3.40 -18.87 -1.80
CA GLU A 149 -2.50 -19.91 -1.28
C GLU A 149 -3.10 -20.60 -0.05
N GLU A 150 -2.84 -21.90 0.10
CA GLU A 150 -3.24 -22.71 1.27
C GLU A 150 -2.41 -22.36 2.51
N PHE A 151 -3.07 -22.29 3.68
CA PHE A 151 -2.45 -21.99 4.97
C PHE A 151 -2.04 -23.27 5.72
N SER A 152 -0.97 -23.19 6.52
CA SER A 152 -0.54 -24.28 7.42
C SER A 152 -1.58 -24.57 8.51
N GLU A 153 -1.81 -25.85 8.78
CA GLU A 153 -2.81 -26.35 9.75
C GLU A 153 -2.63 -25.79 11.17
N GLU A 154 -1.39 -25.60 11.62
CA GLU A 154 -1.06 -25.04 12.93
C GLU A 154 -1.61 -23.62 13.15
N LYS A 155 -1.56 -22.76 12.11
CA LYS A 155 -2.11 -21.39 12.16
C LYS A 155 -3.63 -21.40 12.17
N ILE A 156 -4.23 -22.35 11.45
CA ILE A 156 -5.69 -22.54 11.43
C ILE A 156 -6.17 -22.93 12.84
N GLU A 157 -5.45 -23.81 13.52
CA GLU A 157 -5.73 -24.25 14.89
C GLU A 157 -5.62 -23.10 15.91
N GLU A 158 -4.63 -22.22 15.77
CA GLU A 158 -4.43 -21.05 16.63
C GLU A 158 -5.61 -20.07 16.54
N VAL A 159 -6.02 -19.74 15.31
CA VAL A 159 -7.17 -18.84 15.09
C VAL A 159 -8.49 -19.49 15.51
N ALA A 160 -8.64 -20.81 15.33
CA ALA A 160 -9.82 -21.55 15.81
C ALA A 160 -9.95 -21.46 17.34
N LYS A 161 -8.84 -21.63 18.09
CA LYS A 161 -8.82 -21.46 19.55
C LYS A 161 -9.15 -20.04 19.99
N LEU A 162 -8.72 -19.04 19.23
CA LEU A 162 -9.03 -17.63 19.49
C LEU A 162 -10.54 -17.34 19.35
N LEU A 163 -11.16 -17.89 18.30
CA LEU A 163 -12.61 -17.81 18.07
C LEU A 163 -13.42 -18.49 19.17
N GLU A 164 -12.97 -19.66 19.63
CA GLU A 164 -13.59 -20.41 20.72
C GLU A 164 -13.42 -19.72 22.08
N GLY A 165 -12.24 -19.13 22.34
CA GLY A 165 -11.95 -18.40 23.58
C GLY A 165 -12.71 -17.08 23.73
N GLU A 166 -12.92 -16.35 22.63
CA GLU A 166 -13.69 -15.09 22.63
C GLU A 166 -15.22 -15.31 22.65
N ALA A 167 -15.70 -16.54 22.48
CA ALA A 167 -17.13 -16.85 22.63
C ALA A 167 -17.63 -16.66 24.09
N GLY A 168 -16.71 -16.61 25.06
CA GLY A 168 -16.98 -16.39 26.48
C GLY A 168 -16.68 -14.99 27.03
N THR A 169 -16.23 -14.03 26.21
CA THR A 169 -15.89 -12.66 26.65
C THR A 169 -16.64 -11.61 25.81
N GLU A 170 -17.33 -10.69 26.50
CA GLU A 170 -18.28 -9.71 25.94
C GLU A 170 -17.67 -8.72 24.93
N GLU A 171 -18.46 -8.46 23.87
CA GLU A 171 -18.25 -7.72 22.61
C GLU A 171 -17.67 -6.27 22.64
N SER A 172 -17.17 -5.73 23.75
CA SER A 172 -17.10 -4.25 23.91
C SER A 172 -15.82 -3.54 23.43
N GLU A 173 -14.65 -4.20 23.33
CA GLU A 173 -13.38 -3.47 23.08
C GLU A 173 -12.92 -3.40 21.62
N ILE A 174 -13.09 -4.48 20.86
CA ILE A 174 -12.67 -4.54 19.45
C ILE A 174 -13.57 -3.65 18.58
N ASP A 175 -14.86 -3.60 18.90
CA ASP A 175 -15.84 -2.78 18.19
C ASP A 175 -15.56 -1.29 18.33
N LYS A 176 -15.18 -0.85 19.54
CA LYS A 176 -14.76 0.54 19.80
C LYS A 176 -13.48 0.94 19.06
N LYS A 177 -12.51 0.04 18.93
CA LYS A 177 -11.27 0.31 18.18
C LYS A 177 -11.50 0.46 16.67
N ILE A 178 -12.41 -0.34 16.11
CA ILE A 178 -12.75 -0.31 14.68
C ILE A 178 -13.62 0.92 14.37
N GLU A 179 -14.61 1.24 15.20
CA GLU A 179 -15.40 2.47 15.07
C GLU A 179 -14.54 3.73 15.13
N LYS A 180 -13.56 3.76 16.04
CA LYS A 180 -12.64 4.89 16.16
C LYS A 180 -11.80 5.06 14.88
N LYS A 181 -11.21 3.99 14.35
CA LYS A 181 -10.46 4.03 13.09
C LYS A 181 -11.32 4.44 11.89
N LEU A 182 -12.60 4.03 11.86
CA LEU A 182 -13.53 4.43 10.80
C LEU A 182 -13.87 5.92 10.88
N LYS A 183 -14.06 6.47 12.07
CA LYS A 183 -14.28 7.91 12.28
C LYS A 183 -13.06 8.76 11.94
N ASP A 184 -11.87 8.32 12.33
CA ASP A 184 -10.61 9.04 12.02
C ASP A 184 -10.42 9.17 10.50
N ILE A 185 -10.82 8.15 9.73
CA ILE A 185 -10.78 8.17 8.26
C ILE A 185 -11.87 9.08 7.68
N GLU A 186 -13.08 9.10 8.22
CA GLU A 186 -14.16 10.01 7.79
C GLU A 186 -13.80 11.49 8.03
N GLU A 187 -13.12 11.82 9.12
CA GLU A 187 -12.64 13.17 9.38
C GLU A 187 -11.52 13.59 8.42
N MET A 188 -10.63 12.66 8.05
CA MET A 188 -9.61 12.90 7.03
C MET A 188 -10.21 13.10 5.62
N MET A 189 -11.43 12.64 5.35
CA MET A 189 -12.14 12.86 4.08
C MET A 189 -12.86 14.21 3.99
N LYS A 190 -13.07 14.91 5.11
CA LYS A 190 -13.70 16.24 5.16
C LYS A 190 -12.70 17.40 5.07
N LYS A 191 -11.39 17.13 5.07
CA LYS A 191 -10.30 18.08 4.85
C LYS A 191 -9.66 17.85 3.48
#